data_AF-A0AAV7EV23-F1
#
_entry.id   AF-A0AAV7EV23-F1
#
_cell.length_a   1.000
_cell.length_b   1.000
_cell.length_c   1.000
_cell.angle_alpha   90.00
_cell.angle_beta   90.00
_cell.angle_gamma   90.00
#
_symmetry.space_group_name_H-M   'P 1'
#
loop_
_entity.id
_entity.type
_entity.pdbx_description
1 polymer ?
#
loop_
_entity_poly.entity_id
_entity_poly.type
_entity_poly.pdbx_seq_one_letter_code
_entity_poly.pdbx_strand_id
1 'polypeptide(L)'
;MGCLQSKTSNVQSPDEESLQAEKPDLGNGDHGEQDSQAPAFKEYSLLELRTATNGFSSDCIVSESGEKAPNVVYRGKLEGNRLVAVKRFSKQSWPDAQQFVAEAAGVGKVRHKRLVNLIGCCAEGDERLLVAEYMPNDTLSKHLFHWDKEPLPWEMRVRVAFYIAQALDYCNSENRKIYHDLNAYRVLFDEDGDPRLSSFGLMKNSRDGKSYSTNLAYTPPEFLRTGRVIPESVIYSYGTVLLDLLSGKHIPPSHALDIIRGKNVLMLMDSSLEGQYANDDATKLVELASRCLQSEARDRPNTKFLLTSVAPLQKQKEVASHVLMGIPKTTVVVPTLLSPLGKACARMDLTAVHDILLKTGYKDEEGAENELSFQEWTQQVQDMLNTKKYGDIAFRDKDFKSAIDYYSKLVVMMSVPSATVFARRALSYLMNGQPELALRDAMQAQRDRVGERKGVRLGLLVSCRDRLLHSMASLPSSEVSPDQTRESLIAISQTLPDKVPSKPHPDSKADTSEPDVKNTPGEEEYRSKLISISCTPPDTEITTPVLPAIVDG
;
A
#
# COMPACT_ATOMS: atom_id res chain seq x y z
N MET A 1 1.64 -5.00 72.83
CA MET A 1 1.75 -3.96 73.87
C MET A 1 1.91 -2.61 73.18
N GLY A 2 1.31 -1.53 73.70
CA GLY A 2 1.43 -0.16 73.13
C GLY A 2 2.69 0.57 73.62
N CYS A 3 2.82 1.90 73.62
CA CYS A 3 1.97 2.99 73.09
C CYS A 3 2.75 4.33 73.21
N LEU A 4 2.56 5.30 72.29
CA LEU A 4 2.79 6.77 72.46
C LEU A 4 4.28 7.23 72.69
N GLN A 5 4.78 8.46 72.41
CA GLN A 5 4.28 9.76 71.88
C GLN A 5 5.49 10.58 71.27
N SER A 6 5.34 11.40 70.21
CA SER A 6 5.27 12.91 70.19
C SER A 6 6.42 13.72 70.85
N LYS A 7 6.90 14.89 70.38
CA LYS A 7 6.55 15.82 69.25
C LYS A 7 7.66 16.91 69.04
N THR A 8 7.37 17.94 68.20
CA THR A 8 8.01 19.27 68.00
C THR A 8 8.80 19.53 66.70
N SER A 9 9.20 20.79 66.46
CA SER A 9 8.68 21.50 65.25
C SER A 9 9.22 22.92 64.93
N ASN A 10 9.78 23.08 63.72
CA ASN A 10 9.69 24.20 62.75
C ASN A 10 10.34 25.62 62.98
N VAL A 11 10.89 26.16 61.87
CA VAL A 11 11.22 27.57 61.46
C VAL A 11 12.38 28.37 62.11
N GLN A 12 13.37 28.78 61.28
CA GLN A 12 13.83 30.19 61.07
C GLN A 12 14.81 30.35 59.87
N SER A 13 14.76 31.52 59.21
CA SER A 13 15.63 32.09 58.14
C SER A 13 16.12 33.49 58.63
N PRO A 14 17.08 34.26 58.03
CA PRO A 14 17.29 34.52 56.58
C PRO A 14 18.74 34.88 56.08
N ASP A 15 18.86 35.34 54.81
CA ASP A 15 19.90 36.18 54.13
C ASP A 15 21.41 35.76 54.14
N GLU A 16 22.33 36.12 53.22
CA GLU A 16 22.44 37.18 52.17
C GLU A 16 23.14 36.72 50.84
N GLU A 17 22.77 37.39 49.73
CA GLU A 17 23.53 37.89 48.55
C GLU A 17 24.51 37.07 47.65
N SER A 18 24.80 37.71 46.50
CA SER A 18 25.19 37.18 45.18
C SER A 18 26.65 37.43 44.77
N LEU A 19 27.11 36.80 43.68
CA LEU A 19 27.82 37.49 42.57
C LEU A 19 27.89 36.63 41.29
N GLN A 20 27.99 37.28 40.12
CA GLN A 20 27.90 36.70 38.77
C GLN A 20 29.27 36.49 38.10
N ALA A 21 29.35 35.62 37.09
CA ALA A 21 30.38 35.65 36.05
C ALA A 21 29.84 35.11 34.71
N GLU A 22 30.26 35.70 33.60
CA GLU A 22 29.61 35.56 32.27
C GLU A 22 30.16 34.44 31.37
N LYS A 23 29.44 34.21 30.26
CA LYS A 23 29.81 33.36 29.10
C LYS A 23 31.17 33.73 28.49
N PRO A 24 31.74 32.82 27.67
CA PRO A 24 31.79 33.18 26.24
C PRO A 24 31.05 32.18 25.33
N ASP A 25 30.69 32.67 24.15
CA ASP A 25 29.82 32.04 23.15
C ASP A 25 30.65 31.64 21.92
N LEU A 26 30.52 30.40 21.43
CA LEU A 26 31.15 29.96 20.16
C LEU A 26 30.33 28.87 19.45
N GLY A 27 29.76 29.23 18.30
CA GLY A 27 29.77 28.38 17.10
C GLY A 27 28.54 27.50 16.84
N ASN A 28 27.57 28.04 16.10
CA ASN A 28 26.48 27.27 15.48
C ASN A 28 27.01 26.12 14.60
N GLY A 29 26.45 24.92 14.80
CA GLY A 29 26.42 23.84 13.82
C GLY A 29 24.97 23.50 13.50
N ASP A 30 24.45 24.03 12.40
CA ASP A 30 23.07 23.79 11.95
C ASP A 30 22.88 22.33 11.52
N HIS A 31 22.09 21.60 12.31
CA HIS A 31 21.50 20.33 11.92
C HIS A 31 19.98 20.41 12.11
N GLY A 32 19.34 21.17 11.23
CA GLY A 32 17.89 21.10 11.00
C GLY A 32 17.44 19.68 10.65
N GLU A 33 17.11 18.89 11.66
CA GLU A 33 16.30 17.70 11.46
C GLU A 33 14.92 18.13 10.95
N GLN A 34 14.59 17.73 9.72
CA GLN A 34 13.27 17.97 9.15
C GLN A 34 12.23 17.25 10.00
N ASP A 35 11.46 18.06 10.75
CA ASP A 35 10.42 17.58 11.64
C ASP A 35 9.44 16.69 10.88
N SER A 36 9.25 15.47 11.37
CA SER A 36 8.42 14.49 10.69
C SER A 36 6.97 14.92 10.86
N GLN A 37 6.26 15.18 9.75
CA GLN A 37 4.92 15.76 9.67
C GLN A 37 3.77 14.91 10.30
N ALA A 38 4.12 13.97 11.18
CA ALA A 38 3.21 13.22 12.02
C ALA A 38 2.42 14.17 12.93
N PRO A 39 1.08 14.06 12.99
CA PRO A 39 0.27 14.93 13.83
C PRO A 39 0.59 14.76 15.33
N ALA A 40 0.34 15.83 16.08
CA ALA A 40 0.35 15.82 17.53
C ALA A 40 -0.56 14.70 18.07
N PHE A 41 -0.14 14.07 19.17
CA PHE A 41 -0.95 13.03 19.83
C PHE A 41 -2.28 13.63 20.31
N LYS A 42 -3.41 13.00 19.93
CA LYS A 42 -4.75 13.35 20.43
C LYS A 42 -5.53 12.13 20.88
N GLU A 43 -6.54 12.35 21.70
CA GLU A 43 -7.60 11.36 21.91
C GLU A 43 -8.61 11.42 20.74
N TYR A 44 -9.05 10.25 20.31
CA TYR A 44 -10.04 10.03 19.25
C TYR A 44 -11.32 9.47 19.86
N SER A 45 -12.48 9.83 19.30
CA SER A 45 -13.73 9.18 19.75
C SER A 45 -13.86 7.77 19.19
N LEU A 46 -14.60 6.90 19.88
CA LEU A 46 -14.90 5.56 19.39
C LEU A 46 -15.76 5.60 18.12
N LEU A 47 -16.62 6.62 17.98
CA LEU A 47 -17.40 6.83 16.77
C LEU A 47 -16.52 7.19 15.57
N GLU A 48 -15.54 8.08 15.74
CA GLU A 48 -14.55 8.44 14.71
C GLU A 48 -13.76 7.19 14.25
N LEU A 49 -13.27 6.38 15.19
CA LEU A 49 -12.49 5.17 14.86
C LEU A 49 -13.33 4.01 14.31
N ARG A 50 -14.58 3.85 14.75
CA ARG A 50 -15.54 2.90 14.13
C ARG A 50 -15.83 3.30 12.69
N THR A 51 -16.13 4.57 12.43
CA THR A 51 -16.37 5.07 11.06
C THR A 51 -15.12 4.87 10.19
N ALA A 52 -13.94 5.22 10.70
CA ALA A 52 -12.68 5.09 9.97
C ALA A 52 -12.31 3.64 9.61
N THR A 53 -12.78 2.65 10.37
CA THR A 53 -12.48 1.20 10.19
C THR A 53 -13.68 0.39 9.67
N ASN A 54 -14.71 1.07 9.15
CA ASN A 54 -15.96 0.44 8.70
C ASN A 54 -16.58 -0.51 9.74
N GLY A 55 -16.66 -0.06 10.99
CA GLY A 55 -17.18 -0.83 12.12
C GLY A 55 -16.22 -1.88 12.69
N PHE A 56 -14.91 -1.72 12.50
CA PHE A 56 -13.89 -2.76 12.72
C PHE A 56 -14.09 -4.00 11.84
N SER A 57 -14.37 -3.78 10.56
CA SER A 57 -14.57 -4.84 9.56
C SER A 57 -13.35 -5.77 9.43
N SER A 58 -13.61 -7.06 9.21
CA SER A 58 -12.63 -8.10 8.83
C SER A 58 -11.70 -7.64 7.71
N ASP A 59 -12.26 -6.97 6.71
CA ASP A 59 -11.59 -6.58 5.46
C ASP A 59 -10.58 -5.44 5.68
N CYS A 60 -10.66 -4.80 6.85
CA CYS A 60 -9.72 -3.78 7.28
C CYS A 60 -8.57 -4.36 8.12
N ILE A 61 -8.55 -5.66 8.45
CA ILE A 61 -7.49 -6.24 9.29
C ILE A 61 -6.17 -6.33 8.51
N VAL A 62 -5.09 -5.85 9.13
CA VAL A 62 -3.71 -5.87 8.59
C VAL A 62 -2.72 -6.62 9.49
N SER A 63 -3.17 -7.15 10.63
CA SER A 63 -2.40 -8.05 11.48
C SER A 63 -2.63 -9.52 11.10
N GLU A 64 -1.56 -10.27 10.83
CA GLU A 64 -1.63 -11.67 10.36
C GLU A 64 -2.44 -12.62 11.24
N SER A 65 -2.47 -12.38 12.55
CA SER A 65 -3.18 -13.23 13.52
C SER A 65 -4.72 -13.22 13.38
N GLY A 66 -5.28 -12.38 12.49
CA GLY A 66 -6.72 -12.31 12.19
C GLY A 66 -7.59 -11.85 13.37
N GLU A 67 -8.91 -11.99 13.24
CA GLU A 67 -9.90 -11.56 14.25
C GLU A 67 -9.74 -12.25 15.61
N LYS A 68 -9.22 -13.48 15.62
CA LYS A 68 -9.11 -14.30 16.85
C LYS A 68 -7.89 -13.92 17.71
N ALA A 69 -7.09 -12.96 17.29
CA ALA A 69 -5.94 -12.46 18.03
C ALA A 69 -6.37 -11.66 19.27
N PRO A 70 -5.64 -11.72 20.40
CA PRO A 70 -5.94 -10.91 21.57
C PRO A 70 -5.71 -9.40 21.35
N ASN A 71 -4.96 -9.03 20.30
CA ASN A 71 -4.79 -7.66 19.84
C ASN A 71 -4.81 -7.64 18.31
N VAL A 72 -5.79 -6.97 17.70
CA VAL A 72 -5.99 -6.92 16.24
C VAL A 72 -5.62 -5.52 15.73
N VAL A 73 -4.98 -5.42 14.57
CA VAL A 73 -4.66 -4.13 13.94
C VAL A 73 -5.51 -3.94 12.68
N TYR A 74 -6.25 -2.84 12.63
CA TYR A 74 -7.09 -2.45 11.51
C TYR A 74 -6.48 -1.27 10.75
N ARG A 75 -6.52 -1.32 9.42
CA ARG A 75 -6.39 -0.14 8.56
C ARG A 75 -7.64 0.72 8.71
N GLY A 76 -7.45 2.00 9.04
CA GLY A 76 -8.50 2.99 9.09
C GLY A 76 -8.25 4.14 8.12
N LYS A 77 -9.30 4.89 7.81
CA LYS A 77 -9.24 6.15 7.06
C LYS A 77 -10.03 7.23 7.80
N LEU A 78 -9.30 8.17 8.40
CA LEU A 78 -9.88 9.31 9.11
C LEU A 78 -10.44 10.35 8.13
N GLU A 79 -11.13 11.35 8.68
CA GLU A 79 -11.45 12.60 7.98
C GLU A 79 -10.19 13.25 7.39
N GLY A 80 -10.36 13.97 6.28
CA GLY A 80 -9.22 14.50 5.51
C GLY A 80 -8.40 13.44 4.76
N ASN A 81 -8.95 12.23 4.56
CA ASN A 81 -8.33 11.10 3.85
C ASN A 81 -7.07 10.49 4.51
N ARG A 82 -6.71 10.84 5.74
CA ARG A 82 -5.53 10.30 6.42
C ARG A 82 -5.71 8.80 6.73
N LEU A 83 -4.81 7.96 6.22
CA LEU A 83 -4.75 6.55 6.57
C LEU A 83 -4.09 6.35 7.94
N VAL A 84 -4.62 5.42 8.74
CA VAL A 84 -4.15 5.09 10.08
C VAL A 84 -4.11 3.58 10.33
N ALA A 85 -3.26 3.15 11.25
CA ALA A 85 -3.31 1.82 11.85
C ALA A 85 -3.96 1.92 13.23
N VAL A 86 -5.04 1.17 13.48
CA VAL A 86 -5.78 1.13 14.75
C VAL A 86 -5.56 -0.22 15.41
N LYS A 87 -4.71 -0.28 16.44
CA LYS A 87 -4.51 -1.49 17.27
C LYS A 87 -5.57 -1.53 18.36
N ARG A 88 -6.47 -2.51 18.27
CA ARG A 88 -7.54 -2.79 19.24
C ARG A 88 -7.09 -3.90 20.19
N PHE A 89 -7.11 -3.62 21.49
CA PHE A 89 -6.72 -4.56 22.53
C PHE A 89 -7.94 -5.29 23.07
N SER A 90 -7.75 -6.49 23.62
CA SER A 90 -8.80 -7.16 24.41
C SER A 90 -9.21 -6.31 25.63
N LYS A 91 -10.49 -6.42 26.04
CA LYS A 91 -11.05 -5.70 27.20
C LYS A 91 -10.25 -5.94 28.50
N GLN A 92 -9.65 -7.12 28.64
CA GLN A 92 -8.87 -7.52 29.81
C GLN A 92 -7.42 -7.05 29.77
N SER A 93 -6.88 -6.66 28.61
CA SER A 93 -5.48 -6.22 28.46
C SER A 93 -5.17 -4.96 29.28
N TRP A 94 -6.07 -3.98 29.26
CA TRP A 94 -5.92 -2.67 29.89
C TRP A 94 -7.21 -2.20 30.59
N PRO A 95 -7.56 -2.77 31.77
CA PRO A 95 -8.83 -2.46 32.43
C PRO A 95 -8.98 -0.98 32.81
N ASP A 96 -7.90 -0.38 33.32
CA ASP A 96 -7.87 1.03 33.71
C ASP A 96 -7.64 1.94 32.49
N ALA A 97 -8.65 2.76 32.16
CA ALA A 97 -8.62 3.70 31.06
C ALA A 97 -7.60 4.84 31.27
N GLN A 98 -7.44 5.35 32.50
CA GLN A 98 -6.52 6.45 32.78
C GLN A 98 -5.06 5.98 32.68
N GLN A 99 -4.76 4.77 33.16
CA GLN A 99 -3.43 4.16 32.96
C GLN A 99 -3.13 3.92 31.48
N PHE A 100 -4.13 3.46 30.71
CA PHE A 100 -3.98 3.27 29.26
C PHE A 100 -3.70 4.58 28.52
N VAL A 101 -4.49 5.64 28.78
CA VAL A 101 -4.30 6.97 28.17
C VAL A 101 -2.96 7.58 28.59
N ALA A 102 -2.57 7.48 29.86
CA ALA A 102 -1.29 8.01 30.34
C ALA A 102 -0.09 7.33 29.69
N GLU A 103 -0.12 6.00 29.54
CA GLU A 103 0.95 5.27 28.86
C GLU A 103 0.95 5.51 27.35
N ALA A 104 -0.23 5.56 26.71
CA ALA A 104 -0.36 5.89 25.30
C ALA A 104 0.16 7.31 24.99
N ALA A 105 -0.20 8.31 25.80
CA ALA A 105 0.33 9.67 25.68
C ALA A 105 1.84 9.72 25.98
N GLY A 106 2.33 8.87 26.89
CA GLY A 106 3.75 8.72 27.18
C GLY A 106 4.57 8.11 26.03
N VAL A 107 3.98 7.22 25.23
CA VAL A 107 4.56 6.74 23.96
C VAL A 107 4.35 7.77 22.84
N GLY A 108 3.24 8.50 22.86
CA GLY A 108 2.90 9.57 21.93
C GLY A 108 3.83 10.78 21.94
N LYS A 109 4.71 10.92 22.94
CA LYS A 109 5.79 11.91 22.99
C LYS A 109 7.02 11.49 22.17
N VAL A 110 7.23 10.20 21.97
CA VAL A 110 8.34 9.65 21.19
C VAL A 110 8.03 9.88 19.70
N ARG A 111 8.87 10.65 19.00
CA ARG A 111 8.61 11.12 17.63
C ARG A 111 9.86 11.06 16.77
N HIS A 112 9.88 10.18 15.76
CA HIS A 112 11.05 10.03 14.90
C HIS A 112 10.70 9.44 13.53
N LYS A 113 11.45 9.83 12.49
CA LYS A 113 11.31 9.31 11.11
C LYS A 113 11.53 7.81 10.95
N ARG A 114 12.20 7.16 11.91
CA ARG A 114 12.37 5.69 11.96
C ARG A 114 11.35 4.97 12.85
N LEU A 115 10.33 5.68 13.33
CA LEU A 115 9.18 5.11 14.02
C LEU A 115 7.92 5.27 13.18
N VAL A 116 7.03 4.29 13.28
CA VAL A 116 5.62 4.44 12.91
C VAL A 116 4.96 5.16 14.08
N ASN A 117 4.78 6.47 13.98
CA ASN A 117 4.51 7.32 15.13
C ASN A 117 3.11 7.07 15.69
N LEU A 118 2.99 7.01 17.03
CA LEU A 118 1.71 6.86 17.72
C LEU A 118 0.98 8.21 17.76
N ILE A 119 0.00 8.41 16.90
CA ILE A 119 -0.71 9.68 16.72
C ILE A 119 -1.93 9.85 17.63
N GLY A 120 -2.31 8.83 18.40
CA GLY A 120 -3.35 8.97 19.41
C GLY A 120 -3.83 7.67 20.04
N CYS A 121 -4.92 7.77 20.79
CA CYS A 121 -5.62 6.63 21.38
C CYS A 121 -7.12 6.89 21.53
N CYS A 122 -7.88 5.86 21.92
CA CYS A 122 -9.26 5.95 22.40
C CYS A 122 -9.42 5.00 23.59
N ALA A 123 -10.08 5.48 24.64
CA ALA A 123 -10.38 4.72 25.86
C ALA A 123 -11.87 4.78 26.26
N GLU A 124 -12.76 5.14 25.32
CA GLU A 124 -14.20 5.25 25.56
C GLU A 124 -14.83 3.89 25.89
N GLY A 125 -15.53 3.81 27.03
CA GLY A 125 -16.17 2.60 27.51
C GLY A 125 -15.17 1.46 27.76
N ASP A 126 -15.46 0.30 27.18
CA ASP A 126 -14.63 -0.91 27.26
C ASP A 126 -13.49 -0.97 26.23
N GLU A 127 -13.45 -0.04 25.27
CA GLU A 127 -12.50 -0.09 24.16
C GLU A 127 -11.15 0.49 24.57
N ARG A 128 -10.08 -0.13 24.09
CA ARG A 128 -8.70 0.33 24.28
C ARG A 128 -8.02 0.27 22.92
N LEU A 129 -7.88 1.43 22.28
CA LEU A 129 -7.43 1.57 20.90
C LEU A 129 -6.18 2.47 20.87
N LEU A 130 -5.14 2.04 20.15
CA LEU A 130 -4.00 2.89 19.80
C LEU A 130 -4.09 3.23 18.31
N VAL A 131 -3.82 4.48 17.96
CA VAL A 131 -3.87 5.01 16.60
C VAL A 131 -2.47 5.43 16.18
N ALA A 132 -1.92 4.83 15.13
CA ALA A 132 -0.61 5.14 14.58
C ALA A 132 -0.71 5.51 13.09
N GLU A 133 0.37 6.05 12.54
CA GLU A 133 0.53 6.21 11.08
C GLU A 133 0.31 4.87 10.36
N TYR A 134 -0.35 4.88 9.19
CA TYR A 134 -0.45 3.69 8.35
C TYR A 134 0.79 3.55 7.47
N MET A 135 1.33 2.34 7.39
CA MET A 135 2.49 2.00 6.56
C MET A 135 1.99 1.16 5.37
N PRO A 136 1.98 1.70 4.14
CA PRO A 136 1.29 1.09 3.01
C PRO A 136 2.09 -0.01 2.31
N ASN A 137 3.41 -0.09 2.53
CA ASN A 137 4.30 -1.04 1.87
C ASN A 137 4.60 -2.27 2.76
N ASP A 138 3.62 -2.72 3.55
CA ASP A 138 3.65 -3.95 4.36
C ASP A 138 4.81 -4.04 5.40
N THR A 139 5.09 -5.26 5.88
CA THR A 139 6.06 -5.58 6.94
C THR A 139 7.35 -6.21 6.38
N LEU A 140 8.43 -6.19 7.16
CA LEU A 140 9.65 -6.96 6.84
C LEU A 140 9.35 -8.44 6.67
N SER A 141 8.47 -9.02 7.49
CA SER A 141 8.07 -10.43 7.35
C SER A 141 7.60 -10.76 5.93
N LYS A 142 6.71 -9.92 5.37
CA LYS A 142 6.20 -10.12 4.01
C LYS A 142 7.33 -10.02 2.97
N HIS A 143 8.14 -8.97 3.01
CA HIS A 143 9.21 -8.76 2.03
C HIS A 143 10.41 -9.71 2.17
N LEU A 144 10.57 -10.37 3.32
CA LEU A 144 11.73 -11.23 3.62
C LEU A 144 11.38 -12.73 3.53
N PHE A 145 10.22 -13.13 4.03
CA PHE A 145 9.80 -14.55 4.11
C PHE A 145 8.72 -14.93 3.09
N HIS A 146 7.97 -13.96 2.56
CA HIS A 146 6.77 -14.17 1.74
C HIS A 146 6.78 -13.27 0.48
N TRP A 147 7.96 -13.11 -0.13
CA TRP A 147 8.14 -12.25 -1.31
C TRP A 147 7.54 -12.89 -2.57
N ASP A 148 6.83 -12.09 -3.37
CA ASP A 148 6.13 -12.59 -4.58
C ASP A 148 6.99 -12.58 -5.85
N LYS A 149 7.92 -11.61 -5.97
CA LYS A 149 8.67 -11.34 -7.20
C LYS A 149 10.17 -11.59 -7.06
N GLU A 150 10.79 -10.85 -6.16
CA GLU A 150 12.23 -10.86 -5.93
C GLU A 150 12.50 -10.79 -4.42
N PRO A 151 13.53 -11.50 -3.92
CA PRO A 151 13.93 -11.45 -2.53
C PRO A 151 14.53 -10.10 -2.17
N LEU A 152 14.30 -9.63 -0.94
CA LEU A 152 14.81 -8.35 -0.44
C LEU A 152 16.35 -8.28 -0.60
N PRO A 153 16.93 -7.31 -1.34
CA PRO A 153 18.36 -7.30 -1.66
C PRO A 153 19.22 -6.90 -0.46
N TRP A 154 20.51 -7.28 -0.50
CA TRP A 154 21.46 -7.10 0.60
C TRP A 154 21.48 -5.67 1.16
N GLU A 155 21.60 -4.66 0.30
CA GLU A 155 21.61 -3.24 0.68
C GLU A 155 20.39 -2.86 1.50
N MET A 156 19.21 -3.37 1.11
CA MET A 156 17.97 -3.10 1.80
C MET A 156 17.89 -3.83 3.15
N ARG A 157 18.43 -5.05 3.24
CA ARG A 157 18.55 -5.78 4.51
C ARG A 157 19.45 -5.06 5.51
N VAL A 158 20.61 -4.56 5.07
CA VAL A 158 21.49 -3.75 5.92
C VAL A 158 20.83 -2.41 6.29
N ARG A 159 20.06 -1.79 5.38
CA ARG A 159 19.31 -0.55 5.64
C ARG A 159 18.24 -0.75 6.72
N VAL A 160 17.53 -1.87 6.68
CA VAL A 160 16.61 -2.27 7.76
C VAL A 160 17.36 -2.39 9.09
N ALA A 161 18.45 -3.15 9.16
CA ALA A 161 19.25 -3.27 10.39
C ALA A 161 19.67 -1.88 10.93
N PHE A 162 20.20 -1.02 10.05
CA PHE A 162 20.66 0.32 10.43
C PHE A 162 19.53 1.22 10.95
N TYR A 163 18.41 1.31 10.23
CA TYR A 163 17.29 2.20 10.61
C TYR A 163 16.53 1.70 11.85
N ILE A 164 16.47 0.38 12.07
CA ILE A 164 15.91 -0.17 13.31
C ILE A 164 16.87 0.08 14.49
N ALA A 165 18.18 -0.02 14.30
CA ALA A 165 19.14 0.43 15.31
C ALA A 165 19.00 1.94 15.63
N GLN A 166 18.73 2.79 14.62
CA GLN A 166 18.42 4.22 14.83
C GLN A 166 17.14 4.43 15.64
N ALA A 167 16.07 3.70 15.34
CA ALA A 167 14.82 3.76 16.08
C ALA A 167 15.00 3.36 17.56
N LEU A 168 15.77 2.29 17.82
CA LEU A 168 16.06 1.81 19.16
C LEU A 168 16.95 2.77 19.96
N ASP A 169 17.97 3.37 19.35
CA ASP A 169 18.83 4.36 20.03
C ASP A 169 18.06 5.64 20.37
N TYR A 170 17.20 6.12 19.46
CA TYR A 170 16.30 7.25 19.72
C TYR A 170 15.30 6.95 20.85
N CYS A 171 14.69 5.75 20.87
CA CYS A 171 13.84 5.36 22.00
C CYS A 171 14.62 5.29 23.32
N ASN A 172 15.90 4.89 23.29
CA ASN A 172 16.77 4.88 24.47
C ASN A 172 17.10 6.31 24.97
N SER A 173 17.34 7.28 24.08
CA SER A 173 17.52 8.69 24.45
C SER A 173 16.25 9.32 25.03
N GLU A 174 15.07 8.98 24.49
CA GLU A 174 13.75 9.35 25.04
C GLU A 174 13.35 8.55 26.30
N ASN A 175 14.32 7.90 26.96
CA ASN A 175 14.15 7.08 28.16
C ASN A 175 13.12 5.94 28.05
N ARG A 176 12.77 5.54 26.82
CA ARG A 176 11.86 4.45 26.45
C ARG A 176 12.67 3.22 26.00
N LYS A 177 13.49 2.71 26.92
CA LYS A 177 14.49 1.66 26.68
C LYS A 177 13.93 0.24 26.47
N ILE A 178 12.64 0.05 26.71
CA ILE A 178 11.97 -1.24 26.62
C ILE A 178 11.11 -1.25 25.36
N TYR A 179 11.32 -2.27 24.54
CA TYR A 179 10.48 -2.58 23.39
C TYR A 179 10.02 -4.03 23.52
N HIS A 180 8.71 -4.24 23.43
CA HIS A 180 8.08 -5.55 23.54
C HIS A 180 7.95 -6.22 22.17
N ASP A 181 8.34 -7.49 22.09
CA ASP A 181 7.99 -8.37 20.96
C ASP A 181 8.57 -7.86 19.62
N LEU A 182 9.85 -7.45 19.63
CA LEU A 182 10.61 -7.04 18.43
C LEU A 182 10.90 -8.27 17.54
N ASN A 183 10.40 -8.23 16.32
CA ASN A 183 10.55 -9.25 15.28
C ASN A 183 10.24 -8.62 13.90
N ALA A 184 10.31 -9.41 12.82
CA ALA A 184 10.05 -8.93 11.46
C ALA A 184 8.64 -8.33 11.23
N TYR A 185 7.64 -8.64 12.07
CA TYR A 185 6.30 -8.03 12.00
C TYR A 185 6.23 -6.62 12.58
N ARG A 186 7.25 -6.20 13.34
CA ARG A 186 7.34 -4.86 13.94
C ARG A 186 8.05 -3.85 13.06
N VAL A 187 8.71 -4.31 12.01
CA VAL A 187 9.34 -3.48 10.99
C VAL A 187 8.35 -3.32 9.84
N LEU A 188 8.00 -2.09 9.49
CA LEU A 188 7.07 -1.75 8.41
C LEU A 188 7.70 -0.74 7.46
N PHE A 189 7.21 -0.67 6.21
CA PHE A 189 7.74 0.25 5.21
C PHE A 189 6.76 1.39 4.89
N ASP A 190 7.27 2.61 4.90
CA ASP A 190 6.50 3.82 4.57
C ASP A 190 6.28 4.01 3.05
N GLU A 191 5.63 5.11 2.67
CA GLU A 191 5.32 5.46 1.27
C GLU A 191 6.54 5.51 0.34
N ASP A 192 7.74 5.84 0.86
CA ASP A 192 8.99 5.91 0.10
C ASP A 192 9.80 4.60 0.15
N GLY A 193 9.27 3.58 0.83
CA GLY A 193 9.89 2.28 1.08
C GLY A 193 10.88 2.29 2.24
N ASP A 194 10.93 3.35 3.06
CA ASP A 194 11.87 3.45 4.18
C ASP A 194 11.38 2.61 5.38
N PRO A 195 12.22 1.76 5.99
CA PRO A 195 11.82 0.92 7.11
C PRO A 195 11.69 1.73 8.40
N ARG A 196 10.59 1.49 9.11
CA ARG A 196 10.22 2.10 10.39
C ARG A 196 9.81 1.04 11.41
N LEU A 197 10.14 1.29 12.67
CA LEU A 197 9.77 0.43 13.80
C LEU A 197 8.40 0.83 14.37
N SER A 198 7.53 -0.14 14.62
CA SER A 198 6.18 0.10 15.14
C SER A 198 6.17 0.68 16.55
N SER A 199 5.59 1.87 16.78
CA SER A 199 5.40 2.38 18.14
C SER A 199 4.53 1.47 19.04
N PHE A 200 3.73 0.56 18.47
CA PHE A 200 2.89 -0.38 19.24
C PHE A 200 3.68 -1.36 20.13
N GLY A 201 4.99 -1.56 19.89
CA GLY A 201 5.85 -2.35 20.77
C GLY A 201 6.46 -1.56 21.94
N LEU A 202 6.39 -0.23 21.93
CA LEU A 202 6.79 0.62 23.08
C LEU A 202 5.76 0.57 24.22
N MET A 203 4.59 -0.02 23.98
CA MET A 203 3.52 -0.23 24.96
C MET A 203 3.27 -1.74 25.14
N LYS A 204 3.02 -2.17 26.38
CA LYS A 204 2.73 -3.58 26.67
C LYS A 204 1.41 -4.03 26.03
N ASN A 205 1.39 -5.27 25.53
CA ASN A 205 0.17 -5.94 25.05
C ASN A 205 -0.88 -6.16 26.15
N SER A 206 -0.45 -6.16 27.43
CA SER A 206 -1.29 -6.28 28.63
C SER A 206 -0.63 -5.56 29.80
N ARG A 207 -1.40 -5.07 30.78
CA ARG A 207 -0.87 -4.44 32.01
C ARG A 207 0.14 -5.33 32.73
N ASP A 208 -0.13 -6.63 32.83
CA ASP A 208 0.72 -7.60 33.53
C ASP A 208 2.00 -7.97 32.75
N GLY A 209 2.10 -7.57 31.48
CA GLY A 209 3.27 -7.80 30.63
C GLY A 209 3.46 -9.24 30.17
N LYS A 210 2.52 -10.16 30.46
CA LYS A 210 2.66 -11.59 30.16
C LYS A 210 2.29 -11.96 28.72
N SER A 211 1.56 -11.10 28.01
CA SER A 211 1.19 -11.32 26.61
C SER A 211 2.35 -11.04 25.64
N TYR A 212 3.38 -11.89 25.69
CA TYR A 212 4.40 -11.98 24.64
C TYR A 212 3.84 -12.83 23.49
N SER A 213 3.85 -12.33 22.26
CA SER A 213 3.26 -13.00 21.10
C SER A 213 4.25 -13.88 20.34
N THR A 214 5.55 -13.62 20.48
CA THR A 214 6.62 -14.40 19.85
C THR A 214 6.77 -15.77 20.53
N ASN A 215 7.06 -16.79 19.72
CA ASN A 215 7.38 -18.15 20.16
C ASN A 215 8.55 -18.17 21.15
N LEU A 216 8.43 -18.94 22.23
CA LEU A 216 9.44 -19.07 23.30
C LEU A 216 10.85 -19.40 22.79
N ALA A 217 10.98 -20.06 21.63
CA ALA A 217 12.25 -20.36 21.00
C ALA A 217 13.10 -19.12 20.63
N TYR A 218 12.49 -17.95 20.47
CA TYR A 218 13.15 -16.68 20.12
C TYR A 218 13.20 -15.70 21.31
N THR A 219 12.67 -16.11 22.46
CA THR A 219 12.52 -15.25 23.63
C THR A 219 13.85 -15.15 24.40
N PRO A 220 14.25 -13.95 24.86
CA PRO A 220 15.49 -13.77 25.62
C PRO A 220 15.57 -14.67 26.87
N PRO A 221 16.70 -15.33 27.15
CA PRO A 221 16.82 -16.30 28.25
C PRO A 221 16.38 -15.77 29.62
N GLU A 222 16.68 -14.51 29.91
CA GLU A 222 16.28 -13.85 31.16
C GLU A 222 14.77 -13.60 31.27
N PHE A 223 14.06 -13.44 30.14
CA PHE A 223 12.60 -13.30 30.13
C PHE A 223 11.94 -14.64 30.49
N LEU A 224 12.45 -15.76 29.97
CA LEU A 224 11.96 -17.10 30.32
C LEU A 224 12.07 -17.38 31.84
N ARG A 225 13.12 -16.84 32.49
CA ARG A 225 13.34 -16.98 33.94
C ARG A 225 12.55 -15.99 34.81
N THR A 226 12.29 -14.77 34.31
CA THR A 226 11.78 -13.66 35.15
C THR A 226 10.41 -13.13 34.76
N GLY A 227 9.92 -13.43 33.55
CA GLY A 227 8.72 -12.84 32.96
C GLY A 227 8.83 -11.34 32.70
N ARG A 228 10.04 -10.76 32.65
CA ARG A 228 10.28 -9.32 32.51
C ARG A 228 11.22 -9.02 31.35
N VAL A 229 10.87 -8.03 30.54
CA VAL A 229 11.74 -7.47 29.50
C VAL A 229 12.64 -6.42 30.14
N ILE A 230 13.95 -6.50 29.88
CA ILE A 230 14.96 -5.49 30.26
C ILE A 230 15.55 -4.86 28.98
N PRO A 231 16.30 -3.74 29.03
CA PRO A 231 16.87 -3.12 27.82
C PRO A 231 17.72 -4.09 26.99
N GLU A 232 18.46 -4.97 27.65
CA GLU A 232 19.31 -6.00 27.06
C GLU A 232 18.49 -7.12 26.37
N SER A 233 17.23 -7.31 26.76
CA SER A 233 16.29 -8.20 26.06
C SER A 233 15.94 -7.66 24.67
N VAL A 234 15.85 -6.33 24.52
CA VAL A 234 15.59 -5.68 23.23
C VAL A 234 16.78 -5.88 22.28
N ILE A 235 18.00 -5.84 22.80
CA ILE A 235 19.22 -6.13 22.04
C ILE A 235 19.22 -7.59 21.55
N TYR A 236 18.81 -8.54 22.38
CA TYR A 236 18.67 -9.94 21.97
C TYR A 236 17.66 -10.10 20.82
N SER A 237 16.48 -9.48 20.92
CA SER A 237 15.48 -9.49 19.84
C SER A 237 15.93 -8.72 18.58
N TYR A 238 16.77 -7.71 18.71
CA TYR A 238 17.45 -7.12 17.54
C TYR A 238 18.41 -8.14 16.89
N GLY A 239 19.11 -8.94 17.71
CA GLY A 239 19.90 -10.08 17.25
C GLY A 239 19.10 -11.13 16.48
N THR A 240 17.85 -11.42 16.87
CA THR A 240 16.98 -12.33 16.10
C THR A 240 16.58 -11.72 14.76
N VAL A 241 16.27 -10.42 14.71
CA VAL A 241 16.02 -9.70 13.45
C VAL A 241 17.26 -9.70 12.54
N LEU A 242 18.48 -9.64 13.09
CA LEU A 242 19.70 -9.81 12.28
C LEU A 242 19.80 -11.23 11.68
N LEU A 243 19.43 -12.28 12.41
CA LEU A 243 19.39 -13.65 11.86
C LEU A 243 18.33 -13.79 10.76
N ASP A 244 17.15 -13.20 10.96
CA ASP A 244 16.09 -13.16 9.94
C ASP A 244 16.64 -12.54 8.64
N LEU A 245 17.29 -11.37 8.75
CA LEU A 245 17.87 -10.64 7.61
C LEU A 245 19.00 -11.42 6.93
N LEU A 246 19.89 -12.05 7.69
CA LEU A 246 21.02 -12.83 7.15
C LEU A 246 20.55 -14.07 6.38
N SER A 247 19.51 -14.75 6.88
CA SER A 247 19.10 -16.08 6.40
C SER A 247 17.85 -16.12 5.51
N GLY A 248 17.09 -15.02 5.44
CA GLY A 248 15.80 -14.97 4.75
C GLY A 248 14.73 -15.87 5.38
N LYS A 249 14.94 -16.30 6.63
CA LYS A 249 14.13 -17.31 7.33
C LYS A 249 14.03 -16.95 8.81
N HIS A 250 12.91 -17.29 9.44
CA HIS A 250 12.80 -17.18 10.89
C HIS A 250 13.46 -18.42 11.53
N ILE A 251 14.71 -18.28 11.98
CA ILE A 251 15.53 -19.37 12.53
C ILE A 251 15.69 -19.21 14.06
N PRO A 252 15.39 -20.23 14.88
CA PRO A 252 15.63 -20.17 16.32
C PRO A 252 17.10 -19.86 16.66
N PRO A 253 17.39 -18.90 17.55
CA PRO A 253 18.74 -18.48 17.89
C PRO A 253 19.68 -19.60 18.35
N SER A 254 19.16 -20.64 19.01
CA SER A 254 19.96 -21.82 19.39
C SER A 254 20.58 -22.49 18.17
N HIS A 255 19.77 -22.78 17.15
CA HIS A 255 20.21 -23.43 15.92
C HIS A 255 21.18 -22.54 15.13
N ALA A 256 20.90 -21.24 15.03
CA ALA A 256 21.78 -20.29 14.35
C ALA A 256 23.14 -20.14 15.07
N LEU A 257 23.16 -20.10 16.41
CA LEU A 257 24.40 -20.02 17.18
C LEU A 257 25.27 -21.27 17.01
N ASP A 258 24.67 -22.45 16.86
CA ASP A 258 25.43 -23.68 16.58
C ASP A 258 26.05 -23.68 15.18
N ILE A 259 25.34 -23.16 14.16
CA ILE A 259 25.88 -22.95 12.80
C ILE A 259 27.06 -21.95 12.83
N ILE A 260 26.90 -20.83 13.56
CA ILE A 260 27.95 -19.81 13.73
C ILE A 260 29.18 -20.39 14.43
N ARG A 261 29.00 -21.17 15.51
CA ARG A 261 30.07 -21.85 16.25
C ARG A 261 30.79 -22.90 15.40
N GLY A 262 30.05 -23.62 14.56
CA GLY A 262 30.59 -24.51 13.54
C GLY A 262 31.37 -23.81 12.41
N LYS A 263 31.47 -22.47 12.44
CA LYS A 263 32.08 -21.60 11.42
C LYS A 263 31.46 -21.73 10.03
N ASN A 264 30.27 -22.31 9.93
CA ASN A 264 29.61 -22.56 8.65
C ASN A 264 28.68 -21.41 8.28
N VAL A 265 29.25 -20.20 8.18
CA VAL A 265 28.50 -18.96 7.90
C VAL A 265 27.70 -19.08 6.60
N LEU A 266 28.24 -19.78 5.60
CA LEU A 266 27.55 -20.01 4.32
C LEU A 266 26.22 -20.77 4.47
N MET A 267 26.07 -21.66 5.47
CA MET A 267 24.77 -22.31 5.76
C MET A 267 23.77 -21.41 6.49
N LEU A 268 24.22 -20.30 7.09
CA LEU A 268 23.34 -19.30 7.69
C LEU A 268 22.88 -18.26 6.66
N MET A 269 23.70 -17.95 5.66
CA MET A 269 23.37 -16.95 4.65
C MET A 269 22.24 -17.43 3.73
N ASP A 270 21.36 -16.50 3.38
CA ASP A 270 20.36 -16.68 2.34
C ASP A 270 21.04 -16.86 0.96
N SER A 271 20.79 -17.98 0.29
CA SER A 271 21.35 -18.26 -1.04
C SER A 271 20.93 -17.26 -2.12
N SER A 272 19.83 -16.52 -1.91
CA SER A 272 19.43 -15.44 -2.82
C SER A 272 20.36 -14.22 -2.76
N LEU A 273 21.18 -14.09 -1.72
CA LEU A 273 22.15 -13.01 -1.55
C LEU A 273 23.53 -13.31 -2.15
N GLU A 274 23.71 -14.48 -2.78
CA GLU A 274 24.97 -14.85 -3.45
C GLU A 274 25.41 -13.76 -4.45
N GLY A 275 26.65 -13.28 -4.29
CA GLY A 275 27.21 -12.20 -5.10
C GLY A 275 26.79 -10.76 -4.72
N GLN A 276 25.83 -10.57 -3.80
CA GLN A 276 25.37 -9.23 -3.39
C GLN A 276 26.20 -8.60 -2.27
N TYR A 277 26.99 -9.38 -1.53
CA TYR A 277 27.77 -8.91 -0.38
C TYR A 277 29.25 -9.25 -0.49
N ALA A 278 30.09 -8.47 0.22
CA ALA A 278 31.48 -8.83 0.46
C ALA A 278 31.55 -9.72 1.72
N ASN A 279 32.36 -10.78 1.70
CA ASN A 279 32.45 -11.73 2.82
C ASN A 279 32.71 -11.03 4.17
N ASP A 280 33.64 -10.07 4.21
CA ASP A 280 33.94 -9.26 5.40
C ASP A 280 32.70 -8.54 5.98
N ASP A 281 31.78 -8.08 5.14
CA ASP A 281 30.58 -7.36 5.59
C ASP A 281 29.51 -8.31 6.15
N ALA A 282 29.36 -9.49 5.54
CA ALA A 282 28.54 -10.57 6.09
C ALA A 282 29.13 -11.07 7.43
N THR A 283 30.44 -11.29 7.52
CA THR A 283 31.12 -11.67 8.77
C THR A 283 30.88 -10.65 9.88
N LYS A 284 31.05 -9.34 9.61
CA LYS A 284 30.75 -8.28 10.60
C LYS A 284 29.30 -8.31 11.09
N LEU A 285 28.33 -8.55 10.19
CA LEU A 285 26.91 -8.60 10.56
C LEU A 285 26.55 -9.87 11.36
N VAL A 286 27.17 -11.01 11.03
CA VAL A 286 27.06 -12.28 11.77
C VAL A 286 27.71 -12.17 13.16
N GLU A 287 28.88 -11.53 13.27
CA GLU A 287 29.51 -11.23 14.55
C GLU A 287 28.62 -10.33 15.41
N LEU A 288 27.99 -9.31 14.82
CA LEU A 288 27.06 -8.44 15.55
C LEU A 288 25.85 -9.22 16.06
N ALA A 289 25.25 -10.09 15.22
CA ALA A 289 24.17 -10.98 15.63
C ALA A 289 24.60 -11.89 16.80
N SER A 290 25.79 -12.49 16.71
CA SER A 290 26.36 -13.33 17.78
C SER A 290 26.56 -12.55 19.10
N ARG A 291 27.00 -11.29 19.05
CA ARG A 291 27.12 -10.42 20.24
C ARG A 291 25.76 -10.02 20.81
N CYS A 292 24.75 -9.81 19.97
CA CYS A 292 23.38 -9.53 20.42
C CYS A 292 22.75 -10.74 21.12
N LEU A 293 23.06 -11.96 20.65
CA LEU A 293 22.47 -13.21 21.12
C LEU A 293 23.25 -13.89 22.27
N GLN A 294 24.10 -13.15 23.00
CA GLN A 294 24.77 -13.69 24.18
C GLN A 294 23.76 -14.10 25.26
N SER A 295 24.02 -15.25 25.90
CA SER A 295 23.17 -15.79 26.97
C SER A 295 23.06 -14.80 28.13
N GLU A 296 24.21 -14.29 28.59
CA GLU A 296 24.28 -13.28 29.64
C GLU A 296 23.90 -11.90 29.10
N ALA A 297 22.85 -11.31 29.66
CA ALA A 297 22.32 -10.01 29.24
C ALA A 297 23.37 -8.89 29.24
N ARG A 298 24.26 -8.87 30.25
CA ARG A 298 25.31 -7.87 30.42
C ARG A 298 26.42 -7.90 29.35
N ASP A 299 26.56 -9.02 28.64
CA ASP A 299 27.61 -9.20 27.62
C ASP A 299 27.11 -8.75 26.23
N ARG A 300 25.84 -8.33 26.13
CA ARG A 300 25.21 -7.81 24.91
C ARG A 300 25.58 -6.32 24.71
N PRO A 301 25.72 -5.86 23.46
CA PRO A 301 26.05 -4.47 23.15
C PRO A 301 24.92 -3.48 23.49
N ASN A 302 25.25 -2.19 23.63
CA ASN A 302 24.23 -1.14 23.72
C ASN A 302 23.79 -0.63 22.33
N THR A 303 22.70 0.14 22.28
CA THR A 303 22.11 0.68 21.03
C THR A 303 23.09 1.51 20.18
N LYS A 304 23.96 2.32 20.81
CA LYS A 304 25.01 3.09 20.11
C LYS A 304 26.06 2.19 19.46
N PHE A 305 26.38 1.05 20.08
CA PHE A 305 27.26 0.05 19.50
C PHE A 305 26.61 -0.65 18.29
N LEU A 306 25.30 -0.91 18.32
CA LEU A 306 24.57 -1.42 17.14
C LEU A 306 24.70 -0.46 15.96
N LEU A 307 24.44 0.83 16.19
CA LEU A 307 24.56 1.87 15.17
C LEU A 307 25.96 1.96 14.57
N THR A 308 26.98 2.08 15.40
CA THR A 308 28.37 2.19 14.95
C THR A 308 28.88 0.94 14.24
N SER A 309 28.32 -0.24 14.57
CA SER A 309 28.64 -1.51 13.89
C SER A 309 28.00 -1.65 12.50
N VAL A 310 26.76 -1.18 12.32
CA VAL A 310 26.03 -1.32 11.03
C VAL A 310 26.26 -0.13 10.08
N ALA A 311 26.51 1.08 10.61
CA ALA A 311 26.81 2.27 9.80
C ALA A 311 27.87 2.11 8.68
N PRO A 312 29.01 1.39 8.89
CA PRO A 312 30.00 1.16 7.83
C PRO A 312 29.56 0.10 6.80
N LEU A 313 28.56 -0.74 7.10
CA LEU A 313 28.04 -1.77 6.18
C LEU A 313 27.06 -1.19 5.16
N GLN A 314 26.55 0.03 5.40
CA GLN A 314 25.61 0.72 4.51
C GLN A 314 26.27 1.11 3.19
N LYS A 315 25.89 0.41 2.11
CA LYS A 315 26.19 0.74 0.71
C LYS A 315 24.97 1.38 0.03
N GLN A 316 25.19 2.01 -1.13
CA GLN A 316 24.15 2.61 -1.96
C GLN A 316 23.21 3.58 -1.19
N LYS A 317 23.76 4.44 -0.33
CA LYS A 317 22.98 5.32 0.58
C LYS A 317 22.12 6.33 -0.19
N GLU A 318 22.59 6.72 -1.36
CA GLU A 318 21.96 7.60 -2.34
C GLU A 318 20.82 6.95 -3.13
N VAL A 319 20.77 5.61 -3.19
CA VAL A 319 19.67 4.89 -3.88
C VAL A 319 18.46 4.83 -2.96
N ALA A 320 17.35 5.42 -3.39
CA ALA A 320 16.12 5.51 -2.61
C ALA A 320 15.47 4.13 -2.36
N SER A 321 14.83 3.95 -1.20
CA SER A 321 14.38 2.63 -0.74
C SER A 321 13.31 2.00 -1.63
N HIS A 322 12.36 2.77 -2.17
CA HIS A 322 11.41 2.28 -3.19
C HIS A 322 12.10 1.70 -4.44
N VAL A 323 13.29 2.19 -4.82
CA VAL A 323 14.07 1.62 -5.93
C VAL A 323 14.66 0.27 -5.53
N LEU A 324 15.27 0.18 -4.34
CA LEU A 324 15.82 -1.09 -3.82
C LEU A 324 14.74 -2.16 -3.58
N MET A 325 13.51 -1.77 -3.29
CA MET A 325 12.38 -2.68 -3.08
C MET A 325 11.55 -2.95 -4.35
N GLY A 326 11.93 -2.40 -5.51
CA GLY A 326 11.16 -2.53 -6.75
C GLY A 326 9.73 -1.97 -6.67
N ILE A 327 9.46 -1.06 -5.72
CA ILE A 327 8.14 -0.47 -5.49
C ILE A 327 7.90 0.58 -6.58
N PRO A 328 6.88 0.41 -7.46
CA PRO A 328 6.59 1.38 -8.49
C PRO A 328 6.10 2.67 -7.83
N LYS A 329 6.89 3.75 -7.92
CA LYS A 329 6.53 5.04 -7.36
C LYS A 329 5.35 5.64 -8.12
N THR A 330 4.15 5.27 -7.71
CA THR A 330 2.94 6.00 -8.06
C THR A 330 3.12 7.39 -7.47
N THR A 331 3.48 8.36 -8.30
CA THR A 331 3.55 9.76 -7.88
C THR A 331 2.15 10.19 -7.44
N VAL A 332 1.91 10.13 -6.13
CA VAL A 332 0.78 10.77 -5.47
C VAL A 332 1.02 12.26 -5.58
N VAL A 333 0.58 12.84 -6.69
CA VAL A 333 0.43 14.28 -6.82
C VAL A 333 -0.65 14.67 -5.83
N VAL A 334 -0.22 15.14 -4.65
CA VAL A 334 -1.10 15.73 -3.65
C VAL A 334 -1.92 16.83 -4.35
N PRO A 335 -3.26 16.81 -4.26
CA PRO A 335 -4.11 17.66 -5.09
C PRO A 335 -4.11 19.10 -4.59
N THR A 336 -3.06 19.86 -4.92
CA THR A 336 -2.95 21.29 -4.58
C THR A 336 -2.74 22.19 -5.80
N LEU A 337 -2.39 21.63 -6.96
CA LEU A 337 -2.26 22.35 -8.23
C LEU A 337 -2.98 21.61 -9.35
N LEU A 338 -4.31 21.77 -9.42
CA LEU A 338 -5.10 21.34 -10.58
C LEU A 338 -4.55 21.99 -11.86
N SER A 339 -4.38 21.18 -12.92
CA SER A 339 -4.02 21.65 -14.26
C SER A 339 -5.10 22.58 -14.84
N PRO A 340 -4.84 23.35 -15.92
CA PRO A 340 -5.87 24.19 -16.54
C PRO A 340 -7.15 23.43 -16.90
N LEU A 341 -7.01 22.21 -17.44
CA LEU A 341 -8.13 21.32 -17.72
C LEU A 341 -8.78 20.78 -16.43
N GLY A 342 -7.98 20.37 -15.44
CA GLY A 342 -8.49 19.94 -14.13
C GLY A 342 -9.30 21.03 -13.41
N LYS A 343 -8.89 22.31 -13.54
CA LYS A 343 -9.63 23.48 -13.05
C LYS A 343 -10.91 23.74 -13.84
N ALA A 344 -10.94 23.45 -15.15
CA ALA A 344 -12.14 23.58 -15.97
C ALA A 344 -13.16 22.47 -15.63
N CYS A 345 -12.72 21.20 -15.55
CA CYS A 345 -13.54 20.06 -15.15
C CYS A 345 -14.10 20.23 -13.73
N ALA A 346 -13.28 20.64 -12.76
CA ALA A 346 -13.72 20.88 -11.37
C ALA A 346 -14.73 22.03 -11.23
N ARG A 347 -14.90 22.87 -12.25
CA ARG A 347 -15.91 23.95 -12.30
C ARG A 347 -17.09 23.62 -13.23
N MET A 348 -17.13 22.43 -13.82
CA MET A 348 -18.08 22.04 -14.88
C MET A 348 -18.12 23.04 -16.06
N ASP A 349 -17.00 23.73 -16.32
CA ASP A 349 -16.89 24.74 -17.37
C ASP A 349 -16.65 24.05 -18.72
N LEU A 350 -17.75 23.57 -19.32
CA LEU A 350 -17.73 22.85 -20.60
C LEU A 350 -17.12 23.69 -21.74
N THR A 351 -17.24 25.02 -21.69
CA THR A 351 -16.66 25.93 -22.68
C THR A 351 -15.15 25.99 -22.55
N ALA A 352 -14.61 26.12 -21.33
CA ALA A 352 -13.17 26.07 -21.11
C ALA A 352 -12.59 24.67 -21.35
N VAL A 353 -13.31 23.59 -21.00
CA VAL A 353 -12.94 22.22 -21.36
C VAL A 353 -12.82 22.09 -22.89
N HIS A 354 -13.84 22.53 -23.63
CA HIS A 354 -13.85 22.49 -25.10
C HIS A 354 -12.74 23.33 -25.74
N ASP A 355 -12.51 24.57 -25.29
CA ASP A 355 -11.45 25.44 -25.81
C ASP A 355 -10.03 24.90 -25.49
N ILE A 356 -9.83 24.28 -24.33
CA ILE A 356 -8.57 23.59 -23.99
C ILE A 356 -8.36 22.36 -24.87
N LEU A 357 -9.41 21.56 -25.12
CA LEU A 357 -9.35 20.38 -26.00
C LEU A 357 -9.09 20.78 -27.47
N LEU A 358 -9.66 21.89 -27.94
CA LEU A 358 -9.36 22.45 -29.27
C LEU A 358 -7.92 22.95 -29.37
N LYS A 359 -7.44 23.74 -28.39
CA LYS A 359 -6.06 24.27 -28.37
C LYS A 359 -4.98 23.19 -28.22
N THR A 360 -5.31 22.04 -27.64
CA THR A 360 -4.38 20.91 -27.46
C THR A 360 -4.33 19.96 -28.66
N GLY A 361 -5.20 20.15 -29.66
CA GLY A 361 -5.10 19.51 -30.97
C GLY A 361 -5.35 18.00 -30.96
N TYR A 362 -6.61 17.61 -31.14
CA TYR A 362 -6.93 16.28 -31.66
C TYR A 362 -6.78 16.30 -33.18
N LYS A 363 -5.96 15.38 -33.69
CA LYS A 363 -5.98 14.94 -35.09
C LYS A 363 -6.33 13.46 -35.08
N ASP A 364 -7.17 13.06 -36.01
CA ASP A 364 -7.60 11.68 -36.15
C ASP A 364 -6.54 10.86 -36.87
N GLU A 365 -6.09 9.78 -36.23
CA GLU A 365 -5.24 8.74 -36.83
C GLU A 365 -6.11 7.80 -37.67
N GLU A 366 -6.58 8.29 -38.81
CA GLU A 366 -7.26 7.49 -39.84
C GLU A 366 -6.27 7.19 -40.98
N GLY A 367 -5.30 6.31 -40.72
CA GLY A 367 -4.24 5.99 -41.68
C GLY A 367 -2.99 5.34 -41.12
N ALA A 368 -3.13 4.19 -40.45
CA ALA A 368 -1.99 3.36 -40.05
C ALA A 368 -2.29 1.87 -40.30
N GLU A 369 -2.41 1.50 -41.58
CA GLU A 369 -2.25 0.10 -42.01
C GLU A 369 -0.79 -0.33 -41.82
N ASN A 370 -0.42 -0.66 -40.59
CA ASN A 370 0.84 -1.34 -40.31
C ASN A 370 0.62 -2.85 -40.44
N GLU A 371 0.98 -3.35 -41.62
CA GLU A 371 1.10 -4.77 -41.95
C GLU A 371 2.09 -5.45 -40.98
N LEU A 372 1.57 -6.09 -39.93
CA LEU A 372 2.35 -6.89 -39.00
C LEU A 372 2.33 -8.36 -39.43
N SER A 373 3.52 -8.94 -39.55
CA SER A 373 3.73 -10.25 -40.17
C SER A 373 3.15 -11.41 -39.36
N PHE A 374 2.19 -12.12 -39.96
CA PHE A 374 1.87 -13.55 -39.82
C PHE A 374 2.36 -14.30 -38.55
N GLN A 375 1.95 -13.84 -37.37
CA GLN A 375 1.79 -14.68 -36.16
C GLN A 375 0.51 -14.33 -35.37
N GLU A 376 -0.45 -13.73 -36.07
CA GLU A 376 -1.88 -13.69 -35.73
C GLU A 376 -2.51 -15.06 -36.07
N TRP A 377 -3.48 -15.64 -35.35
CA TRP A 377 -4.37 -15.17 -34.28
C TRP A 377 -4.31 -16.10 -33.06
N THR A 378 -4.43 -15.53 -31.86
CA THR A 378 -5.10 -16.22 -30.75
C THR A 378 -6.54 -15.70 -30.65
N GLN A 379 -7.48 -16.54 -30.19
CA GLN A 379 -8.87 -16.13 -29.93
C GLN A 379 -8.93 -14.86 -29.07
N GLN A 380 -8.01 -14.73 -28.11
CA GLN A 380 -7.87 -13.57 -27.21
C GLN A 380 -7.56 -12.25 -27.96
N VAL A 381 -6.70 -12.26 -28.99
CA VAL A 381 -6.41 -11.05 -29.79
C VAL A 381 -7.62 -10.67 -30.65
N GLN A 382 -8.31 -11.67 -31.22
CA GLN A 382 -9.51 -11.43 -32.01
C GLN A 382 -10.67 -10.93 -31.14
N ASP A 383 -10.84 -11.46 -29.93
CA ASP A 383 -11.81 -10.99 -28.94
C ASP A 383 -11.50 -9.57 -28.47
N MET A 384 -10.21 -9.22 -28.34
CA MET A 384 -9.75 -7.86 -28.01
C MET A 384 -10.08 -6.86 -29.13
N LEU A 385 -9.76 -7.17 -30.39
CA LEU A 385 -10.13 -6.32 -31.54
C LEU A 385 -11.64 -6.18 -31.68
N ASN A 386 -12.39 -7.27 -31.54
CA ASN A 386 -13.86 -7.25 -31.56
C ASN A 386 -14.43 -6.41 -30.42
N THR A 387 -13.94 -6.58 -29.19
CA THR A 387 -14.36 -5.78 -28.02
C THR A 387 -14.12 -4.28 -28.24
N LYS A 388 -12.97 -3.90 -28.79
CA LYS A 388 -12.68 -2.51 -29.19
C LYS A 388 -13.66 -2.02 -30.26
N LYS A 389 -13.89 -2.81 -31.31
CA LYS A 389 -14.81 -2.48 -32.41
C LYS A 389 -16.24 -2.28 -31.93
N TYR A 390 -16.75 -3.14 -31.04
CA TYR A 390 -18.09 -2.98 -30.47
C TYR A 390 -18.20 -1.77 -29.52
N GLY A 391 -17.16 -1.46 -28.75
CA GLY A 391 -17.09 -0.22 -27.97
C GLY A 391 -17.11 1.04 -28.85
N ASP A 392 -16.36 1.03 -29.96
CA ASP A 392 -16.30 2.11 -30.94
C ASP A 392 -17.61 2.28 -31.73
N ILE A 393 -18.40 1.22 -31.89
CA ILE A 393 -19.75 1.28 -32.47
C ILE A 393 -20.74 1.85 -31.44
N ALA A 394 -20.84 1.26 -30.24
CA ALA A 394 -21.74 1.72 -29.19
C ALA A 394 -21.53 3.21 -28.82
N PHE A 395 -20.26 3.64 -28.79
CA PHE A 395 -19.90 5.05 -28.54
C PHE A 395 -20.40 6.00 -29.63
N ARG A 396 -20.32 5.58 -30.90
CA ARG A 396 -20.79 6.34 -32.08
C ARG A 396 -22.32 6.44 -32.11
N ASP A 397 -22.98 5.34 -31.75
CA ASP A 397 -24.43 5.21 -31.69
C ASP A 397 -25.04 5.85 -30.43
N LYS A 398 -24.20 6.46 -29.58
CA LYS A 398 -24.54 7.13 -28.31
C LYS A 398 -25.09 6.19 -27.22
N ASP A 399 -24.91 4.88 -27.35
CA ASP A 399 -25.08 3.94 -26.24
C ASP A 399 -23.85 3.98 -25.33
N PHE A 400 -23.80 5.04 -24.52
CA PHE A 400 -22.71 5.26 -23.59
C PHE A 400 -22.61 4.20 -22.48
N LYS A 401 -23.68 3.44 -22.20
CA LYS A 401 -23.64 2.34 -21.22
C LYS A 401 -22.90 1.15 -21.80
N SER A 402 -23.30 0.67 -22.98
CA SER A 402 -22.60 -0.43 -23.65
C SER A 402 -21.16 -0.03 -24.02
N ALA A 403 -20.93 1.23 -24.40
CA ALA A 403 -19.58 1.75 -24.62
C ALA A 403 -18.68 1.64 -23.36
N ILE A 404 -19.20 1.99 -22.18
CA ILE A 404 -18.47 1.81 -20.91
C ILE A 404 -18.12 0.34 -20.68
N ASP A 405 -19.06 -0.58 -20.91
CA ASP A 405 -18.84 -2.01 -20.68
C ASP A 405 -17.77 -2.59 -21.61
N TYR A 406 -17.83 -2.27 -22.91
CA TYR A 406 -16.83 -2.71 -23.88
C TYR A 406 -15.44 -2.11 -23.60
N TYR A 407 -15.32 -0.80 -23.37
CA TYR A 407 -14.03 -0.20 -23.02
C TYR A 407 -13.50 -0.67 -21.67
N SER A 408 -14.37 -1.03 -20.71
CA SER A 408 -13.93 -1.58 -19.42
C SER A 408 -13.39 -2.99 -19.54
N LYS A 409 -14.02 -3.85 -20.35
CA LYS A 409 -13.45 -5.14 -20.74
C LYS A 409 -12.09 -4.95 -21.42
N LEU A 410 -12.00 -4.02 -22.37
CA LEU A 410 -10.76 -3.74 -23.10
C LEU A 410 -9.62 -3.25 -22.19
N VAL A 411 -9.91 -2.39 -21.21
CA VAL A 411 -8.93 -1.91 -20.21
C VAL A 411 -8.41 -3.02 -19.31
N VAL A 412 -9.21 -4.06 -19.04
CA VAL A 412 -8.77 -5.25 -18.27
C VAL A 412 -8.00 -6.23 -19.16
N MET A 413 -8.33 -6.33 -20.45
CA MET A 413 -7.68 -7.24 -21.40
C MET A 413 -6.31 -6.77 -21.89
N MET A 414 -6.02 -5.46 -21.88
CA MET A 414 -4.78 -4.89 -22.43
C MET A 414 -3.82 -4.48 -21.30
N SER A 415 -2.55 -4.92 -21.40
CA SER A 415 -1.50 -4.58 -20.43
C SER A 415 -1.16 -3.08 -20.40
N VAL A 416 -1.33 -2.39 -21.52
CA VAL A 416 -1.22 -0.93 -21.65
C VAL A 416 -2.38 -0.43 -22.53
N PRO A 417 -3.51 0.01 -21.95
CA PRO A 417 -4.64 0.47 -22.75
C PRO A 417 -4.37 1.84 -23.38
N SER A 418 -4.60 1.99 -24.69
CA SER A 418 -4.32 3.23 -25.42
C SER A 418 -5.16 4.42 -24.90
N ALA A 419 -4.57 5.61 -24.81
CA ALA A 419 -5.21 6.84 -24.34
C ALA A 419 -6.60 7.15 -24.94
N THR A 420 -6.84 6.76 -26.20
CA THR A 420 -8.14 6.92 -26.89
C THR A 420 -9.28 6.10 -26.25
N VAL A 421 -8.98 4.92 -25.70
CA VAL A 421 -9.95 4.06 -24.99
C VAL A 421 -10.38 4.73 -23.69
N PHE A 422 -9.42 5.22 -22.91
CA PHE A 422 -9.70 6.00 -21.70
C PHE A 422 -10.45 7.29 -22.02
N ALA A 423 -10.09 8.02 -23.07
CA ALA A 423 -10.80 9.25 -23.45
C ALA A 423 -12.27 9.01 -23.85
N ARG A 424 -12.55 7.96 -24.64
CA ARG A 424 -13.93 7.60 -25.04
C ARG A 424 -14.74 7.07 -23.85
N ARG A 425 -14.14 6.27 -22.97
CA ARG A 425 -14.80 5.80 -21.74
C ARG A 425 -15.06 6.96 -20.76
N ALA A 426 -14.13 7.90 -20.63
CA ALA A 426 -14.32 9.12 -19.83
C ALA A 426 -15.53 9.95 -20.31
N LEU A 427 -15.65 10.18 -21.63
CA LEU A 427 -16.81 10.88 -22.17
C LEU A 427 -18.11 10.10 -21.93
N SER A 428 -18.08 8.77 -22.09
CA SER A 428 -19.24 7.92 -21.81
C SER A 428 -19.69 7.99 -20.35
N TYR A 429 -18.74 8.03 -19.41
CA TYR A 429 -19.02 8.25 -17.98
C TYR A 429 -19.65 9.63 -17.72
N LEU A 430 -19.18 10.71 -18.38
CA LEU A 430 -19.82 12.04 -18.27
C LEU A 430 -21.26 12.02 -18.78
N MET A 431 -21.51 11.41 -19.94
CA MET A 431 -22.84 11.33 -20.55
C MET A 431 -23.83 10.49 -19.73
N ASN A 432 -23.34 9.59 -18.87
CA ASN A 432 -24.12 8.82 -17.90
C ASN A 432 -24.14 9.42 -16.48
N GLY A 433 -23.63 10.64 -16.27
CA GLY A 433 -23.67 11.33 -14.97
C GLY A 433 -22.69 10.80 -13.92
N GLN A 434 -21.56 10.21 -14.34
CA GLN A 434 -20.53 9.61 -13.48
C GLN A 434 -19.20 10.40 -13.55
N PRO A 435 -19.16 11.66 -13.07
CA PRO A 435 -18.02 12.56 -13.27
C PRO A 435 -16.70 12.05 -12.67
N GLU A 436 -16.75 11.34 -11.55
CA GLU A 436 -15.53 10.96 -10.82
C GLU A 436 -14.79 9.80 -11.51
N LEU A 437 -15.54 8.93 -12.20
CA LEU A 437 -14.98 7.88 -13.06
C LEU A 437 -14.42 8.49 -14.36
N ALA A 438 -15.11 9.48 -14.92
CA ALA A 438 -14.60 10.22 -16.07
C ALA A 438 -13.30 10.96 -15.78
N LEU A 439 -13.19 11.60 -14.61
CA LEU A 439 -11.98 12.32 -14.18
C LEU A 439 -10.78 11.37 -14.04
N ARG A 440 -11.00 10.16 -13.47
CA ARG A 440 -9.97 9.11 -13.38
C ARG A 440 -9.44 8.72 -14.76
N ASP A 441 -10.34 8.43 -15.70
CA ASP A 441 -9.95 8.01 -17.05
C ASP A 441 -9.30 9.14 -17.86
N ALA A 442 -9.78 10.37 -17.74
CA ALA A 442 -9.18 11.54 -18.39
C ALA A 442 -7.73 11.78 -17.90
N MET A 443 -7.45 11.58 -16.61
CA MET A 443 -6.08 11.64 -16.08
C MET A 443 -5.19 10.50 -16.62
N GLN A 444 -5.74 9.31 -16.85
CA GLN A 444 -4.99 8.20 -17.41
C GLN A 444 -4.64 8.44 -18.90
N ALA A 445 -5.62 8.87 -19.70
CA ALA A 445 -5.41 9.23 -21.11
C ALA A 445 -4.33 10.32 -21.32
N GLN A 446 -4.09 11.17 -20.31
CA GLN A 446 -3.09 12.23 -20.38
C GLN A 446 -1.67 11.76 -19.99
N ARG A 447 -1.52 10.67 -19.22
CA ARG A 447 -0.20 10.15 -18.80
C ARG A 447 0.58 9.54 -19.98
N ASP A 448 -0.11 8.81 -20.86
CA ASP A 448 0.54 8.03 -21.91
C ASP A 448 1.20 8.92 -23.00
N ARG A 449 0.73 10.16 -23.19
CA ARG A 449 1.31 11.14 -24.14
C ARG A 449 2.70 11.68 -23.75
N VAL A 450 3.25 11.33 -22.58
CA VAL A 450 4.63 11.71 -22.22
C VAL A 450 5.66 10.80 -22.91
N GLY A 451 5.29 9.58 -23.31
CA GLY A 451 6.14 8.68 -24.09
C GLY A 451 6.14 8.97 -25.61
N GLU A 452 5.01 9.40 -26.16
CA GLU A 452 4.80 9.54 -27.61
C GLU A 452 5.13 10.95 -28.13
N ARG A 453 6.43 11.26 -28.28
CA ARG A 453 6.90 12.46 -29.00
C ARG A 453 8.04 12.19 -29.99
N LYS A 454 7.82 11.33 -31.00
CA LYS A 454 8.61 11.32 -32.25
C LYS A 454 7.73 10.97 -33.47
N GLY A 455 7.63 11.89 -34.43
CA GLY A 455 6.82 11.78 -35.66
C GLY A 455 5.33 12.14 -35.47
N VAL A 456 4.56 12.67 -36.44
CA VAL A 456 4.83 13.16 -37.83
C VAL A 456 3.97 14.44 -38.08
N ARG A 457 4.20 15.20 -39.16
CA ARG A 457 3.50 16.47 -39.53
C ARG A 457 2.45 16.29 -40.65
N LEU A 458 1.68 17.36 -40.92
CA LEU A 458 0.55 17.50 -41.89
C LEU A 458 -0.74 16.79 -41.45
N GLY A 459 -1.95 17.06 -41.97
CA GLY A 459 -2.44 18.30 -42.61
C GLY A 459 -3.66 18.09 -43.52
N LEU A 460 -4.87 18.48 -43.07
CA LEU A 460 -5.85 19.34 -43.77
C LEU A 460 -7.23 19.36 -43.08
N LEU A 461 -7.76 20.55 -42.79
CA LEU A 461 -9.17 20.79 -42.42
C LEU A 461 -9.57 22.17 -42.94
N VAL A 462 -10.19 22.25 -44.12
CA VAL A 462 -10.57 23.53 -44.76
C VAL A 462 -12.07 23.60 -45.10
N SER A 463 -12.74 22.47 -45.38
CA SER A 463 -14.12 22.51 -45.91
C SER A 463 -15.24 22.82 -44.89
N CYS A 464 -15.00 22.69 -43.58
CA CYS A 464 -16.03 22.94 -42.55
C CYS A 464 -15.97 24.35 -41.93
N ARG A 465 -14.83 25.03 -42.01
CA ARG A 465 -14.61 26.31 -41.33
C ARG A 465 -15.51 27.43 -41.87
N ASP A 466 -15.60 27.52 -43.19
CA ASP A 466 -16.18 28.70 -43.84
C ASP A 466 -17.73 28.67 -43.90
N ARG A 467 -18.37 27.54 -43.57
CA ARG A 467 -19.84 27.45 -43.40
C ARG A 467 -20.32 27.75 -41.98
N LEU A 468 -19.55 27.37 -40.96
CA LEU A 468 -19.86 27.71 -39.56
C LEU A 468 -19.80 29.23 -39.32
N LEU A 469 -18.80 29.91 -39.90
CA LEU A 469 -18.62 31.36 -39.75
C LEU A 469 -19.76 32.19 -40.36
N HIS A 470 -20.49 31.69 -41.37
CA HIS A 470 -21.66 32.40 -41.91
C HIS A 470 -22.93 32.25 -41.06
N SER A 471 -23.09 31.13 -40.33
CA SER A 471 -24.30 30.91 -39.51
C SER A 471 -24.27 31.62 -38.15
N MET A 472 -23.10 32.05 -37.66
CA MET A 472 -22.95 32.69 -36.35
C MET A 472 -23.04 34.23 -36.41
N ALA A 473 -23.18 34.83 -37.60
CA ALA A 473 -23.12 36.29 -37.78
C ALA A 473 -24.47 37.02 -37.62
N SER A 474 -25.56 36.33 -37.24
CA SER A 474 -26.93 36.86 -37.40
C SER A 474 -27.92 36.53 -36.27
N LEU A 475 -27.50 36.54 -34.99
CA LEU A 475 -28.43 36.57 -33.85
C LEU A 475 -27.93 37.56 -32.76
N PRO A 476 -28.80 38.47 -32.23
CA PRO A 476 -28.43 39.46 -31.23
C PRO A 476 -28.50 38.94 -29.79
N SER A 477 -27.86 39.68 -28.88
CA SER A 477 -27.61 39.30 -27.49
C SER A 477 -28.82 39.45 -26.56
N SER A 478 -29.30 38.35 -25.98
CA SER A 478 -30.02 38.32 -24.70
C SER A 478 -29.95 36.91 -24.08
N GLU A 479 -30.20 36.81 -22.78
CA GLU A 479 -30.02 35.61 -21.94
C GLU A 479 -30.75 34.36 -22.47
N VAL A 480 -30.11 33.19 -22.36
CA VAL A 480 -30.59 31.90 -22.89
C VAL A 480 -30.60 30.84 -21.79
N SER A 481 -31.75 30.19 -21.62
CA SER A 481 -31.99 29.09 -20.67
C SER A 481 -31.32 27.77 -21.13
N PRO A 482 -30.88 26.87 -20.21
CA PRO A 482 -30.19 25.62 -20.56
C PRO A 482 -30.89 24.74 -21.62
N ASP A 483 -32.22 24.76 -21.70
CA ASP A 483 -32.97 23.94 -22.67
C ASP A 483 -32.85 24.43 -24.12
N GLN A 484 -32.67 25.74 -24.35
CA GLN A 484 -32.48 26.27 -25.71
C GLN A 484 -31.11 25.89 -26.31
N THR A 485 -30.08 25.72 -25.48
CA THR A 485 -28.78 25.17 -25.91
C THR A 485 -28.92 23.72 -26.36
N ARG A 486 -29.81 22.96 -25.72
CA ARG A 486 -30.07 21.55 -26.02
C ARG A 486 -30.83 21.38 -27.34
N GLU A 487 -31.85 22.20 -27.60
CA GLU A 487 -32.55 22.20 -28.91
C GLU A 487 -31.67 22.70 -30.05
N SER A 488 -30.82 23.72 -29.81
CA SER A 488 -29.87 24.22 -30.82
C SER A 488 -28.89 23.14 -31.29
N LEU A 489 -28.44 22.26 -30.39
CA LEU A 489 -27.59 21.10 -30.73
C LEU A 489 -28.36 19.98 -31.44
N ILE A 490 -29.67 19.85 -31.21
CA ILE A 490 -30.54 18.88 -31.93
C ILE A 490 -30.77 19.34 -33.38
N ALA A 491 -30.99 20.64 -33.62
CA ALA A 491 -31.16 21.19 -34.97
C ALA A 491 -29.90 21.01 -35.85
N ILE A 492 -28.70 21.14 -35.27
CA ILE A 492 -27.42 20.89 -35.95
C ILE A 492 -27.28 19.41 -36.35
N SER A 493 -27.87 18.48 -35.59
CA SER A 493 -27.84 17.04 -35.89
C SER A 493 -28.74 16.63 -37.07
N GLN A 494 -29.62 17.52 -37.57
CA GLN A 494 -30.66 17.18 -38.55
C GLN A 494 -30.39 17.71 -39.98
N THR A 495 -29.22 18.29 -40.26
CA THR A 495 -28.93 18.98 -41.54
C THR A 495 -27.75 18.41 -42.34
N LEU A 496 -27.39 17.14 -42.13
CA LEU A 496 -26.52 16.40 -43.05
C LEU A 496 -27.35 15.78 -44.20
N PRO A 497 -26.93 15.91 -45.47
CA PRO A 497 -27.72 15.44 -46.60
C PRO A 497 -27.64 13.92 -46.79
N ASP A 498 -28.79 13.29 -46.97
CA ASP A 498 -28.90 11.95 -47.54
C ASP A 498 -28.26 11.91 -48.93
N LYS A 499 -27.13 11.20 -49.07
CA LYS A 499 -26.67 10.67 -50.37
C LYS A 499 -25.68 9.53 -50.23
N VAL A 500 -26.22 8.32 -50.21
CA VAL A 500 -25.51 7.10 -50.57
C VAL A 500 -25.11 7.18 -52.06
N PRO A 501 -23.83 7.12 -52.42
CA PRO A 501 -23.41 6.87 -53.80
C PRO A 501 -23.51 5.37 -54.04
N SER A 502 -24.59 4.93 -54.67
CA SER A 502 -24.70 3.56 -55.18
C SER A 502 -23.66 3.30 -56.27
N LYS A 503 -23.02 2.13 -56.22
CA LYS A 503 -22.36 1.50 -57.37
C LYS A 503 -22.74 0.02 -57.43
N PRO A 504 -22.71 -0.59 -58.64
CA PRO A 504 -23.83 -1.41 -59.06
C PRO A 504 -23.66 -2.91 -58.83
N HIS A 505 -24.79 -3.62 -58.85
CA HIS A 505 -24.86 -5.05 -59.15
C HIS A 505 -24.27 -5.37 -60.53
N PRO A 506 -23.81 -6.62 -60.71
CA PRO A 506 -24.61 -7.63 -61.41
C PRO A 506 -25.13 -8.66 -60.37
N ASP A 507 -26.37 -9.16 -60.42
CA ASP A 507 -27.07 -9.91 -61.48
C ASP A 507 -26.32 -11.18 -61.96
N SER A 508 -26.93 -12.36 -62.08
CA SER A 508 -28.23 -12.86 -61.60
C SER A 508 -28.30 -14.38 -61.85
N LYS A 509 -29.03 -15.15 -61.01
CA LYS A 509 -29.68 -16.47 -61.34
C LYS A 509 -28.73 -17.62 -61.80
N ALA A 510 -28.99 -18.91 -61.60
CA ALA A 510 -30.26 -19.63 -61.56
C ALA A 510 -30.09 -21.01 -60.88
N ASP A 511 -31.21 -21.64 -60.53
CA ASP A 511 -31.30 -23.08 -60.26
C ASP A 511 -30.74 -23.95 -61.41
N THR A 512 -30.23 -25.14 -61.11
CA THR A 512 -30.89 -26.43 -61.48
C THR A 512 -30.13 -27.68 -61.01
N SER A 513 -30.87 -28.60 -60.41
CA SER A 513 -30.70 -30.09 -60.38
C SER A 513 -29.31 -30.74 -60.41
N GLU A 514 -29.02 -31.49 -59.33
CA GLU A 514 -28.73 -32.95 -59.25
C GLU A 514 -28.57 -33.76 -60.58
N PRO A 515 -27.77 -34.88 -60.58
CA PRO A 515 -27.91 -35.95 -59.57
C PRO A 515 -26.67 -36.81 -59.18
N ASP A 516 -26.91 -37.67 -58.18
CA ASP A 516 -26.36 -39.03 -57.98
C ASP A 516 -24.86 -39.26 -57.60
N VAL A 517 -24.47 -40.25 -56.76
CA VAL A 517 -25.14 -41.02 -55.67
C VAL A 517 -24.07 -41.89 -54.94
N LYS A 518 -24.38 -42.44 -53.74
CA LYS A 518 -23.57 -43.33 -52.85
C LYS A 518 -22.49 -42.64 -52.00
N ASN A 519 -22.30 -42.95 -50.71
CA ASN A 519 -23.00 -43.88 -49.81
C ASN A 519 -22.82 -43.44 -48.33
N THR A 520 -23.90 -43.47 -47.54
CA THR A 520 -23.86 -43.61 -46.06
C THR A 520 -23.95 -45.12 -45.69
N PRO A 521 -23.77 -45.56 -44.43
CA PRO A 521 -24.54 -45.22 -43.20
C PRO A 521 -23.63 -44.74 -42.05
N GLY A 522 -24.07 -44.23 -40.88
CA GLY A 522 -25.36 -43.94 -40.24
C GLY A 522 -25.00 -43.47 -38.79
N GLU A 523 -25.62 -42.44 -38.18
CA GLU A 523 -26.96 -42.44 -37.55
C GLU A 523 -27.08 -43.51 -36.43
N GLU A 524 -27.59 -43.25 -35.22
CA GLU A 524 -28.53 -42.24 -34.67
C GLU A 524 -28.26 -42.09 -33.14
N GLU A 525 -28.32 -40.91 -32.53
CA GLU A 525 -29.51 -40.28 -31.90
C GLU A 525 -29.94 -40.89 -30.54
N TYR A 526 -29.94 -40.09 -29.45
CA TYR A 526 -31.15 -39.71 -28.69
C TYR A 526 -30.84 -38.85 -27.45
N ARG A 527 -31.52 -37.70 -27.34
CA ARG A 527 -31.68 -36.98 -26.07
C ARG A 527 -32.68 -37.72 -25.18
N SER A 528 -32.43 -37.82 -23.87
CA SER A 528 -33.52 -38.04 -22.92
C SER A 528 -33.25 -37.59 -21.47
N LYS A 529 -34.21 -36.81 -20.97
CA LYS A 529 -34.67 -36.70 -19.56
C LYS A 529 -33.79 -35.99 -18.52
N LEU A 530 -34.21 -34.75 -18.27
CA LEU A 530 -34.45 -34.15 -16.95
C LEU A 530 -34.56 -35.15 -15.77
N ILE A 531 -33.89 -34.88 -14.65
CA ILE A 531 -34.49 -34.36 -13.40
C ILE A 531 -33.38 -34.06 -12.36
N SER A 532 -33.66 -33.12 -11.46
CA SER A 532 -32.82 -32.62 -10.35
C SER A 532 -32.40 -33.66 -9.31
N ILE A 533 -31.29 -33.38 -8.58
CA ILE A 533 -31.28 -33.20 -7.11
C ILE A 533 -29.99 -32.47 -6.68
N SER A 534 -30.07 -31.77 -5.54
CA SER A 534 -29.10 -30.81 -5.00
C SER A 534 -28.08 -31.38 -3.99
N CYS A 535 -26.91 -30.76 -3.94
CA CYS A 535 -26.05 -30.45 -2.77
C CYS A 535 -25.91 -31.44 -1.59
N THR A 536 -24.68 -31.94 -1.34
CA THR A 536 -23.84 -31.63 -0.15
C THR A 536 -22.39 -32.13 -0.31
N PRO A 537 -21.38 -31.59 0.40
CA PRO A 537 -19.95 -31.88 0.22
C PRO A 537 -19.45 -33.14 0.97
N PRO A 538 -18.22 -33.63 0.70
CA PRO A 538 -17.68 -34.84 1.32
C PRO A 538 -16.95 -34.57 2.66
N ASP A 539 -17.30 -35.36 3.67
CA ASP A 539 -16.49 -35.52 4.89
C ASP A 539 -15.23 -36.37 4.62
N THR A 540 -14.14 -36.09 5.32
CA THR A 540 -12.95 -36.97 5.35
C THR A 540 -12.44 -37.13 6.77
N GLU A 541 -12.70 -38.28 7.38
CA GLU A 541 -12.14 -38.65 8.68
C GLU A 541 -10.66 -39.03 8.55
N ILE A 542 -9.83 -38.52 9.46
CA ILE A 542 -8.46 -39.01 9.67
C ILE A 542 -8.38 -39.56 11.10
N THR A 543 -8.06 -40.85 11.20
CA THR A 543 -8.01 -41.60 12.45
C THR A 543 -6.74 -41.34 13.25
N THR A 544 -6.90 -41.14 14.57
CA THR A 544 -5.81 -41.01 15.54
C THR A 544 -5.39 -42.37 16.13
N PRO A 545 -4.10 -42.68 16.30
CA PRO A 545 -3.65 -43.83 17.06
C PRO A 545 -3.56 -43.51 18.57
N VAL A 546 -4.06 -44.42 19.40
CA VAL A 546 -3.97 -44.37 20.87
C VAL A 546 -2.77 -45.18 21.36
N LEU A 547 -2.03 -44.66 22.33
CA LEU A 547 -1.06 -45.42 23.16
C LEU A 547 -1.51 -45.37 24.63
N PRO A 548 -1.31 -46.45 25.41
CA PRO A 548 -1.94 -46.62 26.72
C PRO A 548 -1.16 -45.98 27.87
N ALA A 549 -1.88 -45.67 28.95
CA ALA A 549 -1.31 -45.23 30.21
C ALA A 549 -0.68 -46.39 31.01
N ILE A 550 0.36 -46.08 31.77
CA ILE A 550 0.89 -46.90 32.88
C ILE A 550 0.72 -46.08 34.17
N VAL A 551 0.41 -46.78 35.26
CA VAL A 551 0.07 -46.21 36.58
C VAL A 551 1.21 -46.45 37.57
N ASP A 552 1.47 -45.45 38.40
CA ASP A 552 2.21 -45.37 39.68
C ASP A 552 3.56 -46.10 39.90
N GLY A 553 4.49 -45.35 40.51
CA GLY A 553 5.80 -45.77 41.01
C GLY A 553 6.54 -44.60 41.66
#